data_AF-A0A3N9TH04-F1
#
_entry.id   AF-A0A3N9TH04-F1
#
_cell.length_a   1.000
_cell.length_b   1.000
_cell.length_c   1.000
_cell.angle_alpha   90.00
_cell.angle_beta   90.00
_cell.angle_gamma   90.00
#
_symmetry.space_group_name_H-M   'P 1'
#
loop_
_entity.id
_entity.type
_entity.pdbx_description
1 polymer ?
#
loop_
_entity_poly.entity_id
_entity_poly.type
_entity_poly.pdbx_seq_one_letter_code
_entity_poly.pdbx_strand_id
1 'polypeptide(L)' 'MNDYYIDNGEKAVRELLADLLEKFNKQIQEGKSPKTRIQYFGATLEVKLLSFEGVGNFQKEPS' A
#
# COMPACT_ATOMS: atom_id res chain seq x y z
N MET A 1 2.46 -30.36 7.04
CA MET A 1 1.45 -29.88 6.06
C MET A 1 0.73 -28.60 6.52
N ASN A 2 1.02 -28.03 7.70
CA ASN A 2 0.44 -26.75 8.14
C ASN A 2 1.29 -25.52 7.74
N ASP A 3 2.61 -25.68 7.61
CA ASP A 3 3.50 -24.53 7.39
C ASP A 3 3.35 -23.91 5.99
N TYR A 4 2.99 -24.71 4.97
CA TYR A 4 2.81 -24.23 3.59
C TYR A 4 1.65 -23.26 3.40
N TYR A 5 0.57 -23.39 4.18
CA TYR A 5 -0.58 -22.49 4.10
C TYR A 5 -0.33 -21.16 4.81
N ILE A 6 0.47 -21.18 5.87
CA ILE A 6 0.86 -19.97 6.61
C ILE A 6 1.80 -19.13 5.73
N ASP A 7 2.80 -19.76 5.11
CA ASP A 7 3.80 -19.08 4.28
C ASP A 7 3.18 -18.42 3.03
N ASN A 8 2.23 -19.11 2.38
CA ASN A 8 1.49 -18.55 1.24
C ASN A 8 0.55 -17.40 1.65
N GLY A 9 -0.08 -17.49 2.82
CA GLY A 9 -0.92 -16.42 3.36
C GLY A 9 -0.13 -15.15 3.65
N GLU A 10 1.05 -15.30 4.27
CA GLU A 10 1.95 -14.16 4.52
C GLU A 10 2.45 -13.53 3.22
N LYS A 11 2.80 -14.35 2.22
CA LYS A 11 3.22 -13.87 0.92
C LYS A 11 2.14 -13.03 0.23
N ALA A 12 0.91 -13.51 0.19
CA ALA A 12 -0.21 -12.79 -0.42
C ALA A 12 -0.48 -11.43 0.25
N VAL A 13 -0.36 -11.36 1.58
CA VAL A 13 -0.50 -10.09 2.32
C VAL A 13 0.64 -9.13 1.99
N ARG A 14 1.89 -9.61 1.93
CA ARG A 14 3.05 -8.79 1.58
C ARG A 14 2.92 -8.21 0.17
N GLU A 15 2.51 -9.02 -0.80
CA GLU A 15 2.27 -8.59 -2.19
C GLU A 15 1.16 -7.54 -2.25
N LEU A 16 0.03 -7.76 -1.57
CA LEU A 16 -1.05 -6.76 -1.49
C LEU A 16 -0.57 -5.42 -0.92
N LEU A 17 0.22 -5.44 0.16
CA LEU A 17 0.76 -4.22 0.76
C LEU A 17 1.74 -3.50 -0.17
N ALA A 18 2.60 -4.23 -0.88
CA ALA A 18 3.52 -3.66 -1.85
C ALA A 18 2.78 -2.95 -2.99
N ASP A 19 1.77 -3.60 -3.56
CA ASP A 19 0.93 -3.04 -4.63
C ASP A 19 0.20 -1.78 -4.17
N LEU A 20 -0.34 -1.78 -2.94
CA LEU A 20 -1.01 -0.63 -2.36
C LEU A 20 -0.03 0.55 -2.19
N LEU A 21 1.16 0.29 -1.66
CA LEU A 21 2.18 1.33 -1.47
C LEU A 21 2.68 1.90 -2.80
N GLU A 22 2.92 1.08 -3.82
CA GLU A 22 3.31 1.56 -5.14
C GLU A 22 2.22 2.45 -5.76
N LYS A 23 0.96 2.02 -5.65
CA LYS A 23 -0.19 2.80 -6.13
C LYS A 23 -0.32 4.14 -5.41
N PHE A 24 -0.17 4.14 -4.09
CA PHE A 24 -0.24 5.36 -3.29
C PHE A 24 0.93 6.31 -3.60
N ASN A 25 2.14 5.78 -3.83
CA ASN A 25 3.29 6.58 -4.24
C ASN A 25 3.01 7.30 -5.57
N LYS A 26 2.46 6.61 -6.57
CA LYS A 26 2.06 7.24 -7.85
C LYS A 26 1.02 8.35 -7.63
N GLN A 27 0.01 8.11 -6.80
CA GLN A 27 -1.01 9.12 -6.48
C GLN A 27 -0.39 10.35 -5.80
N ILE A 28 0.53 10.15 -4.86
CA ILE A 28 1.26 11.24 -4.19
C ILE A 28 2.07 12.06 -5.20
N GLN A 29 2.82 11.39 -6.10
CA GLN A 29 3.60 12.04 -7.15
C GLN A 29 2.72 12.85 -8.12
N GLU A 30 1.47 12.42 -8.36
CA GLU A 30 0.47 13.13 -9.15
C GLU A 30 -0.28 14.23 -8.36
N GLY A 31 0.08 14.49 -7.10
CA GLY A 31 -0.60 15.45 -6.23
C GLY A 31 -2.02 15.04 -5.81
N LYS A 32 -2.36 13.75 -5.92
CA LYS A 32 -3.66 13.19 -5.55
C LYS A 32 -3.63 12.60 -4.15
N SER A 33 -4.81 12.50 -3.53
CA SER A 33 -4.96 11.82 -2.24
C SER A 33 -4.68 10.31 -2.39
N PRO A 34 -3.80 9.71 -1.55
CA PRO A 34 -3.43 8.30 -1.65
C PRO A 34 -4.53 7.40 -1.07
N LYS A 35 -5.48 7.03 -1.93
CA LYS A 35 -6.62 6.19 -1.55
C LYS A 35 -7.06 5.27 -2.68
N THR A 36 -7.62 4.13 -2.31
CA THR A 36 -8.19 3.19 -3.26
C THR A 36 -9.39 2.43 -2.69
N ARG A 37 -10.18 1.83 -3.57
CA ARG A 37 -11.29 0.96 -3.21
C ARG A 37 -10.96 -0.46 -3.62
N ILE A 38 -11.19 -1.40 -2.72
CA ILE A 38 -11.02 -2.83 -2.96
C ILE A 38 -12.40 -3.48 -2.85
N GLN A 39 -12.76 -4.29 -3.85
CA GLN A 39 -13.96 -5.11 -3.81
C GLN A 39 -13.57 -6.54 -3.45
N TYR A 40 -14.20 -7.10 -2.42
CA TYR A 40 -13.90 -8.46 -1.96
C TYR A 40 -15.12 -9.10 -1.31
N PHE A 41 -15.53 -10.29 -1.76
CA PHE A 41 -16.74 -11.01 -1.30
C PHE A 41 -17.99 -10.12 -1.13
N GLY A 42 -18.24 -9.22 -2.09
CA GLY A 42 -19.40 -8.32 -2.04
C GLY A 42 -19.25 -7.12 -1.09
N ALA A 43 -18.17 -7.04 -0.31
CA ALA A 43 -17.80 -5.87 0.46
C ALA A 43 -17.01 -4.88 -0.41
N THR A 44 -17.18 -3.58 -0.11
CA THR A 44 -16.32 -2.52 -0.64
C THR A 44 -15.54 -1.90 0.51
N LEU A 45 -14.21 -2.00 0.45
CA LEU A 45 -13.28 -1.44 1.41
C LEU A 45 -12.65 -0.19 0.82
N GLU A 46 -12.63 0.91 1.58
CA GLU A 46 -11.82 2.08 1.25
C GLU A 46 -10.53 2.03 2.07
N VAL A 47 -9.39 2.04 1.37
CA VAL A 47 -8.07 2.08 1.98
C VAL A 47 -7.47 3.45 1.70
N LYS A 48 -7.03 4.12 2.76
CA LYS A 48 -6.36 5.43 2.70
C LYS A 48 -5.00 5.31 3.36
N LEU A 49 -3.96 5.76 2.68
CA LEU A 49 -2.66 5.95 3.30
C LEU A 49 -2.72 7.23 4.13
N LEU A 50 -2.53 7.10 5.44
CA LEU A 50 -2.60 8.23 6.36
C LEU A 50 -1.27 9.01 6.39
N SER A 51 -0.17 8.28 6.47
CA SER A 51 1.18 8.81 6.41
C SER A 51 2.11 7.75 5.82
N PHE A 52 3.22 8.20 5.23
CA PHE A 52 4.31 7.33 4.83
C PHE A 52 5.61 7.96 5.33
N GLU A 53 6.14 7.41 6.41
CA GLU A 53 7.36 7.89 7.06
C GLU A 53 8.62 7.23 6.48
N GLY A 54 8.57 6.80 5.22
CA GLY A 54 9.64 6.00 4.60
C GLY A 54 11.05 6.51 4.95
N VAL A 55 11.98 5.59 5.17
CA VAL A 55 13.37 5.91 5.49
C VAL A 55 14.06 6.45 4.23
N GLY A 56 13.80 7.70 3.91
CA GLY A 56 14.33 8.38 2.75
C GLY A 56 14.24 9.88 2.99
N ASN A 57 15.39 10.50 3.20
CA ASN A 57 15.51 11.95 3.24
C ASN A 57 15.03 12.52 1.91
N PHE A 58 13.74 12.86 1.82
CA PHE A 58 13.28 13.88 0.89
C PHE A 58 13.84 15.19 1.44
N GLN A 59 15.11 15.47 1.11
CA GLN A 59 15.65 16.81 1.23
C GLN A 59 14.67 17.70 0.47
N LYS A 60 13.93 18.54 1.19
CA LYS A 60 13.32 19.72 0.60
C LYS A 60 14.48 20.49 -0.04
N GLU A 61 14.55 20.53 -1.36
CA GLU A 61 15.37 21.54 -2.02
C GLU A 61 14.87 22.90 -1.50
N PRO A 62 15.73 23.70 -0.85
CA PRO A 62 15.34 25.02 -0.39
C PRO A 62 15.05 25.88 -1.63
N SER A 63 13.84 26.43 -1.66
CA SER A 63 13.47 27.54 -2.55
C SER A 63 14.19 28.82 -2.15
#